data_AF-A0A1V5MTD2-F1
#
_entry.id   AF-A0A1V5MTD2-F1
#
_cell.length_a   1.000
_cell.length_b   1.000
_cell.length_c   1.000
_cell.angle_alpha   90.00
_cell.angle_beta   90.00
_cell.angle_gamma   90.00
#
_symmetry.space_group_name_H-M   'P 1'
#
loop_
_entity.id
_entity.type
_entity.pdbx_description
1 polymer ?
#
loop_
_entity_poly.entity_id
_entity_poly.type
_entity_poly.pdbx_seq_one_letter_code
_entity_poly.pdbx_strand_id
1 'polypeptide(L)'
;MADLVNMHVSNGATALATTGTQVLETNMAFNYWYVNDGKITTNALFNQQLNPDFTGDPFVPFREIKPTTGDWDNGKSYAYAFNGLFKADKGDGLEYALAIANDARYHYYLFAQLLQKAGLVNEGQLNFLMEGTRFIAFVPTNDAIKNNLSSIPGSTGLSVAADGTLSGSLSSTNKAKLANWLRSYFITSDLNTFNVYPYPGSGLAGTFDTYGSNKLKLIDAGQGSPLSVQFVDGTETTPVNVVSTFHYLPFAFKDGCFHLIESLLN
;
A
#
# COMPACT_ATOMS: atom_id res chain seq x y z
N MET A 1 -2.32 -8.44 24.61
CA MET A 1 -2.00 -7.22 25.40
C MET A 1 -0.63 -6.66 25.04
N ALA A 2 0.40 -7.50 24.88
CA ALA A 2 1.73 -7.09 24.40
C ALA A 2 1.69 -6.33 23.05
N ASP A 3 0.93 -6.83 22.07
CA ASP A 3 0.82 -6.20 20.75
C ASP A 3 0.28 -4.77 20.81
N LEU A 4 -0.74 -4.55 21.64
CA LEU A 4 -1.31 -3.21 21.83
C LEU A 4 -0.27 -2.27 22.43
N VAL A 5 0.49 -2.71 23.43
CA VAL A 5 1.57 -1.91 24.03
C VAL A 5 2.66 -1.61 23.00
N ASN A 6 3.09 -2.59 22.21
CA ASN A 6 4.12 -2.42 21.20
C ASN A 6 3.71 -1.44 20.09
N MET A 7 2.43 -1.39 19.74
CA MET A 7 1.89 -0.37 18.83
C MET A 7 1.87 1.04 19.41
N HIS A 8 1.92 1.20 20.74
CA HIS A 8 1.93 2.50 21.43
C HIS A 8 3.34 3.03 21.71
N VAL A 9 4.38 2.34 21.25
CA VAL A 9 5.77 2.76 21.46
C VAL A 9 6.49 2.81 20.11
N SER A 10 7.19 3.92 19.88
CA SER A 10 8.14 4.08 18.78
C SER A 10 9.45 4.63 19.32
N ASN A 11 10.56 4.12 18.78
CA ASN A 11 11.91 4.62 19.04
C ASN A 11 12.45 5.45 17.86
N GLY A 12 11.62 5.72 16.85
CA GLY A 12 12.05 6.30 15.56
C GLY A 12 12.28 7.82 15.59
N ALA A 13 11.88 8.53 16.64
CA ALA A 13 12.09 9.98 16.76
C ALA A 13 12.10 10.45 18.22
N THR A 14 12.71 11.62 18.44
CA THR A 14 12.74 12.31 19.73
C THR A 14 11.44 13.09 20.02
N ALA A 15 10.67 13.42 18.99
CA ALA A 15 9.36 14.07 19.09
C ALA A 15 8.52 13.83 17.82
N LEU A 16 7.19 13.89 17.97
CA LEU A 16 6.27 13.93 16.84
C LEU A 16 6.29 15.29 16.15
N ALA A 17 6.32 15.28 14.82
CA ALA A 17 6.30 16.48 13.99
C ALA A 17 4.94 17.22 14.08
N THR A 18 4.99 18.54 14.22
CA THR A 18 3.81 19.41 14.24
C THR A 18 3.47 20.01 12.89
N THR A 19 4.35 19.85 11.90
CA THR A 19 4.20 20.31 10.51
C THR A 19 4.79 19.28 9.56
N GLY A 20 4.20 19.14 8.37
CA GLY A 20 4.63 18.17 7.36
C GLY A 20 4.31 16.72 7.75
N THR A 21 4.83 15.79 6.97
CA THR A 21 4.62 14.35 7.15
C THR A 21 5.81 13.71 7.87
N GLN A 22 5.55 12.77 8.77
CA GLN A 22 6.54 11.93 9.43
C GLN A 22 5.99 10.52 9.58
N VAL A 23 6.82 9.50 9.31
CA VAL A 23 6.47 8.09 9.52
C VAL A 23 7.35 7.53 10.62
N LEU A 24 6.75 6.80 11.55
CA LEU A 24 7.45 6.18 12.66
C LEU A 24 7.07 4.71 12.75
N GLU A 25 8.08 3.85 12.67
CA GLU A 25 7.92 2.44 13.00
C GLU A 25 7.63 2.27 14.48
N THR A 26 6.69 1.38 14.80
CA THR A 26 6.42 0.99 16.18
C THR A 26 7.28 -0.22 16.56
N ASN A 27 7.22 -0.64 17.83
CA ASN A 27 7.85 -1.91 18.24
C ASN A 27 7.15 -3.16 17.65
N MET A 28 6.02 -2.98 16.96
CA MET A 28 5.38 -4.03 16.17
C MET A 28 5.84 -3.91 14.71
N ALA A 29 6.42 -4.99 14.16
CA ALA A 29 6.90 -5.02 12.79
C ALA A 29 5.79 -4.66 11.79
N PHE A 30 6.14 -3.87 10.77
CA PHE A 30 5.21 -3.39 9.73
C PHE A 30 4.00 -2.60 10.25
N ASN A 31 4.09 -2.06 11.48
CA ASN A 31 3.09 -1.18 12.06
C ASN A 31 3.68 0.22 12.26
N TYR A 32 2.95 1.23 11.79
CA TYR A 32 3.44 2.58 11.68
C TYR A 32 2.50 3.58 12.36
N TRP A 33 3.10 4.65 12.86
CA TRP A 33 2.41 5.92 13.06
C TRP A 33 2.67 6.80 11.84
N TYR A 34 1.59 7.29 11.25
CA TYR A 34 1.67 8.32 10.23
C TYR A 34 1.28 9.64 10.90
N VAL A 35 2.22 10.58 10.90
CA VAL A 35 2.01 11.93 11.41
C VAL A 35 1.90 12.87 10.21
N ASN A 36 0.90 13.75 10.25
CA ASN A 36 0.74 14.82 9.27
C ASN A 36 0.21 16.08 9.95
N ASP A 37 0.98 17.16 9.89
CA ASP A 37 0.59 18.51 10.35
C ASP A 37 -0.01 18.52 11.78
N GLY A 38 0.68 17.90 12.74
CA GLY A 38 0.24 17.86 14.15
C GLY A 38 -0.91 16.90 14.43
N LYS A 39 -1.27 16.06 13.44
CA LYS A 39 -2.19 14.94 13.60
C LYS A 39 -1.47 13.62 13.42
N ILE A 40 -2.04 12.56 13.96
CA ILE A 40 -1.51 11.20 13.92
C ILE A 40 -2.60 10.22 13.45
N THR A 41 -2.19 9.19 12.74
CA THR A 41 -3.00 8.01 12.46
C THR A 41 -2.14 6.74 12.55
N THR A 42 -2.78 5.58 12.46
CA THR A 42 -2.14 4.26 12.41
C THR A 42 -2.58 3.53 11.15
N ASN A 43 -1.90 2.44 10.79
CA ASN A 43 -2.30 1.57 9.66
C ASN A 43 -3.82 1.32 9.61
N ALA A 44 -4.40 0.87 10.75
CA ALA A 44 -5.79 0.45 10.80
C ALA A 44 -6.78 1.58 10.51
N LEU A 45 -6.49 2.80 10.98
CA LEU A 45 -7.36 3.96 10.75
C LEU A 45 -7.08 4.60 9.38
N PHE A 46 -5.81 4.64 8.95
CA PHE A 46 -5.40 5.11 7.63
C PHE A 46 -6.04 4.29 6.50
N ASN A 47 -6.07 2.96 6.65
CA ASN A 47 -6.69 2.06 5.68
C ASN A 47 -8.20 2.22 5.57
N GLN A 48 -8.89 2.87 6.53
CA GLN A 48 -10.34 3.10 6.40
C GLN A 48 -10.67 3.99 5.20
N GLN A 49 -9.74 4.85 4.77
CA GLN A 49 -9.90 5.67 3.56
C GLN A 49 -10.08 4.83 2.29
N LEU A 50 -9.72 3.55 2.31
CA LEU A 50 -9.96 2.65 1.19
C LEU A 50 -11.43 2.26 1.06
N ASN A 51 -12.20 2.32 2.15
CA ASN A 51 -13.62 2.01 2.13
C ASN A 51 -14.38 3.16 1.44
N PRO A 52 -15.13 2.89 0.36
CA PRO A 52 -15.92 3.90 -0.35
C PRO A 52 -16.91 4.68 0.53
N ASP A 53 -17.36 4.08 1.63
CA ASP A 53 -18.33 4.69 2.54
C ASP A 53 -17.66 5.46 3.69
N PHE A 54 -16.32 5.49 3.74
CA PHE A 54 -15.59 6.27 4.73
C PHE A 54 -15.62 7.75 4.38
N THR A 55 -16.11 8.56 5.31
CA THR A 55 -16.29 10.02 5.15
C THR A 55 -15.53 10.84 6.19
N GLY A 56 -14.75 10.18 7.05
CA GLY A 56 -13.98 10.82 8.12
C GLY A 56 -12.59 11.31 7.68
N ASP A 57 -11.90 11.97 8.60
CA ASP A 57 -10.45 12.18 8.53
C ASP A 57 -9.78 11.08 9.38
N PRO A 58 -8.91 10.22 8.81
CA PRO A 58 -8.24 9.20 9.60
C PRO A 58 -7.18 9.79 10.53
N PHE A 59 -6.78 11.05 10.34
CA PHE A 59 -5.80 11.73 11.16
C PHE A 59 -6.48 12.45 12.32
N VAL A 60 -6.00 12.18 13.53
CA VAL A 60 -6.53 12.78 14.76
C VAL A 60 -5.49 13.70 15.40
N PRO A 61 -5.88 14.88 15.93
CA PRO A 61 -4.94 15.74 16.63
C PRO A 61 -4.31 15.03 17.83
N PHE A 62 -3.01 15.28 18.03
CA PHE A 62 -2.31 14.87 19.24
C PHE A 62 -1.79 16.09 20.00
N ARG A 63 -1.48 15.89 21.28
CA ARG A 63 -0.79 16.87 22.12
C ARG A 63 0.20 16.17 23.03
N GLU A 64 1.36 16.78 23.23
CA GLU A 64 2.32 16.31 24.22
C GLU A 64 1.69 16.39 25.62
N ILE A 65 1.88 15.33 26.41
CA ILE A 65 1.56 15.31 27.83
C ILE A 65 2.89 15.49 28.57
N LYS A 66 2.91 16.39 29.55
CA LYS A 66 4.05 16.61 30.44
C LYS A 66 3.75 16.08 31.84
N PRO A 67 4.78 15.66 32.60
CA PRO A 67 4.60 15.36 34.02
C PRO A 67 4.27 16.64 34.79
N THR A 68 3.77 16.50 36.02
CA THR A 68 3.39 17.65 36.87
C THR A 68 4.58 18.54 37.23
N THR A 69 5.79 17.98 37.24
CA THR A 69 7.05 18.68 37.50
C THR A 69 8.16 18.14 36.60
N GLY A 70 8.96 19.02 35.99
CA GLY A 70 10.07 18.64 35.11
C GLY A 70 9.64 18.17 33.72
N ASP A 71 10.53 17.46 33.03
CA ASP A 71 10.25 16.75 31.78
C ASP A 71 10.38 15.23 32.01
N TRP A 72 9.84 14.43 31.08
CA TRP A 72 10.08 12.98 31.07
C TRP A 72 11.57 12.68 30.86
N ASP A 73 12.08 11.65 31.51
CA ASP A 73 13.49 11.24 31.48
C ASP A 73 13.81 10.22 30.37
N ASN A 74 12.80 9.61 29.76
CA ASN A 74 12.93 8.48 28.84
C ASN A 74 12.18 8.66 27.51
N GLY A 75 11.77 9.89 27.16
CA GLY A 75 11.14 10.19 25.89
C GLY A 75 10.02 11.21 26.00
N LYS A 76 9.02 11.12 25.11
CA LYS A 76 7.84 11.97 25.13
C LYS A 76 6.57 11.13 25.13
N SER A 77 5.54 11.63 25.81
CA SER A 77 4.22 11.02 25.86
C SER A 77 3.20 11.93 25.20
N TYR A 78 2.23 11.34 24.50
CA TYR A 78 1.22 12.09 23.75
C TYR A 78 -0.19 11.59 24.06
N ALA A 79 -1.12 12.52 24.20
CA ALA A 79 -2.56 12.25 24.18
C ALA A 79 -3.11 12.53 22.79
N TYR A 80 -4.13 11.78 22.40
CA TYR A 80 -4.81 11.91 21.12
C TYR A 80 -6.32 11.96 21.33
N ALA A 81 -7.03 12.62 20.40
CA ALA A 81 -8.45 12.93 20.56
C ALA A 81 -9.41 11.75 20.29
N PHE A 82 -8.90 10.55 19.99
CA PHE A 82 -9.71 9.40 19.61
C PHE A 82 -9.23 8.07 20.22
N ASN A 83 -10.03 7.48 21.11
CA ASN A 83 -9.71 6.21 21.77
C ASN A 83 -9.59 5.02 20.81
N GLY A 84 -10.09 5.14 19.59
CA GLY A 84 -10.05 4.09 18.59
C GLY A 84 -8.84 4.14 17.65
N LEU A 85 -7.87 5.04 17.89
CA LEU A 85 -6.69 5.23 17.04
C LEU A 85 -5.82 3.97 16.96
N PHE A 86 -5.59 3.33 18.10
CA PHE A 86 -4.79 2.11 18.21
C PHE A 86 -5.70 0.89 18.29
N LYS A 87 -5.84 0.19 17.17
CA LYS A 87 -6.58 -1.06 17.08
C LYS A 87 -5.74 -2.09 16.37
N ALA A 88 -5.73 -3.31 16.91
CA ALA A 88 -5.20 -4.45 16.18
C ALA A 88 -5.98 -4.60 14.87
N ASP A 89 -5.26 -4.80 13.77
CA ASP A 89 -5.87 -5.14 12.49
C ASP A 89 -6.67 -6.45 12.66
N LYS A 90 -7.95 -6.42 12.31
CA LYS A 90 -8.87 -7.56 12.39
C LYS A 90 -9.28 -8.06 11.00
N GLY A 91 -8.75 -7.47 9.94
CA GLY A 91 -9.07 -7.85 8.57
C GLY A 91 -8.40 -9.16 8.15
N ASP A 92 -8.92 -9.74 7.06
CA ASP A 92 -8.35 -10.93 6.44
C ASP A 92 -7.00 -10.65 5.75
N GLY A 93 -6.65 -9.37 5.58
CA GLY A 93 -5.38 -8.92 5.01
C GLY A 93 -5.55 -8.29 3.63
N LEU A 94 -4.45 -7.80 3.08
CA LEU A 94 -4.37 -7.24 1.74
C LEU A 94 -4.62 -8.31 0.67
N GLU A 95 -4.10 -9.53 0.87
CA GLU A 95 -4.28 -10.61 -0.10
C GLU A 95 -5.78 -10.86 -0.35
N TYR A 96 -6.52 -11.04 0.74
CA TYR A 96 -7.97 -11.23 0.68
C TYR A 96 -8.66 -10.01 0.06
N ALA A 97 -8.30 -8.79 0.48
CA ALA A 97 -8.89 -7.57 -0.06
C ALA A 97 -8.74 -7.46 -1.59
N LEU A 98 -7.55 -7.78 -2.13
CA LEU A 98 -7.30 -7.80 -3.58
C LEU A 98 -8.03 -8.96 -4.27
N ALA A 99 -8.15 -10.12 -3.64
CA ALA A 99 -8.78 -11.29 -4.22
C ALA A 99 -10.30 -11.12 -4.40
N ILE A 100 -10.98 -10.53 -3.40
CA ILE A 100 -12.46 -10.50 -3.34
C ILE A 100 -13.12 -9.19 -3.77
N ALA A 101 -12.34 -8.15 -4.12
CA ALA A 101 -12.91 -6.85 -4.45
C ALA A 101 -13.90 -6.92 -5.63
N ASN A 102 -15.17 -6.57 -5.38
CA ASN A 102 -16.22 -6.53 -6.41
C ASN A 102 -16.93 -5.18 -6.54
N ASP A 103 -16.73 -4.25 -5.60
CA ASP A 103 -17.35 -2.93 -5.62
C ASP A 103 -16.45 -1.94 -6.39
N ALA A 104 -16.98 -1.42 -7.50
CA ALA A 104 -16.27 -0.52 -8.41
C ALA A 104 -15.82 0.80 -7.77
N ARG A 105 -16.35 1.15 -6.59
CA ARG A 105 -15.99 2.36 -5.86
C ARG A 105 -14.63 2.26 -5.15
N TYR A 106 -14.09 1.05 -4.93
CA TYR A 106 -12.77 0.89 -4.33
C TYR A 106 -11.66 1.38 -5.27
N HIS A 107 -10.64 2.06 -4.73
CA HIS A 107 -9.53 2.63 -5.51
C HIS A 107 -8.70 1.62 -6.31
N TYR A 108 -8.69 0.36 -5.88
CA TYR A 108 -7.93 -0.75 -6.47
C TYR A 108 -8.80 -1.75 -7.25
N TYR A 109 -10.09 -1.42 -7.46
CA TYR A 109 -11.07 -2.33 -8.04
C TYR A 109 -10.63 -2.91 -9.39
N LEU A 110 -10.25 -2.08 -10.36
CA LEU A 110 -9.91 -2.57 -11.70
C LEU A 110 -8.68 -3.47 -11.68
N PHE A 111 -7.71 -3.20 -10.81
CA PHE A 111 -6.55 -4.07 -10.64
C PHE A 111 -6.94 -5.43 -10.06
N ALA A 112 -7.79 -5.45 -9.03
CA ALA A 112 -8.33 -6.68 -8.46
C ALA A 112 -9.13 -7.49 -9.51
N GLN A 113 -9.93 -6.82 -10.33
CA GLN A 113 -10.64 -7.47 -11.43
C GLN A 113 -9.70 -8.04 -12.49
N LEU A 114 -8.59 -7.36 -12.81
CA LEU A 114 -7.56 -7.91 -13.70
C LEU A 114 -6.91 -9.18 -13.11
N LEU A 115 -6.62 -9.22 -11.79
CA LEU A 115 -6.12 -10.43 -11.11
C LEU A 115 -7.10 -11.60 -11.28
N GLN A 116 -8.40 -11.35 -11.10
CA GLN A 116 -9.45 -12.36 -11.29
C GLN A 116 -9.51 -12.83 -12.76
N LYS A 117 -9.53 -11.91 -13.73
CA LYS A 117 -9.56 -12.23 -15.17
C LYS A 117 -8.31 -12.99 -15.63
N ALA A 118 -7.16 -12.70 -15.03
CA ALA A 118 -5.90 -13.42 -15.24
C ALA A 118 -5.89 -14.82 -14.62
N GLY A 119 -6.87 -15.15 -13.77
CA GLY A 119 -6.91 -16.40 -13.01
C GLY A 119 -5.82 -16.50 -11.96
N LEU A 120 -5.41 -15.36 -11.40
CA LEU A 120 -4.50 -15.29 -10.27
C LEU A 120 -5.22 -15.37 -8.93
N VAL A 121 -6.55 -15.45 -8.94
CA VAL A 121 -7.39 -15.58 -7.75
C VAL A 121 -7.99 -16.97 -7.70
N ASN A 122 -7.90 -17.63 -6.55
CA ASN A 122 -8.62 -18.87 -6.23
C ASN A 122 -9.12 -18.81 -4.79
N GLU A 123 -10.40 -19.13 -4.56
CA GLU A 123 -10.99 -19.22 -3.20
C GLU A 123 -10.71 -18.03 -2.26
N GLY A 124 -10.65 -16.81 -2.81
CA GLY A 124 -10.37 -15.59 -2.02
C GLY A 124 -8.89 -15.37 -1.69
N GLN A 125 -7.99 -16.06 -2.38
CA GLN A 125 -6.53 -15.96 -2.24
C GLN A 125 -5.84 -15.69 -3.57
N LEU A 126 -4.62 -15.16 -3.51
CA LEU A 126 -3.76 -14.96 -4.68
C LEU A 126 -2.90 -16.22 -4.89
N ASN A 127 -3.26 -17.04 -5.88
CA ASN A 127 -2.73 -18.39 -6.08
C ASN A 127 -1.25 -18.49 -6.50
N PHE A 128 -0.55 -17.36 -6.57
CA PHE A 128 0.87 -17.27 -6.90
C PHE A 128 1.71 -16.83 -5.70
N LEU A 129 1.09 -16.40 -4.59
CA LEU A 129 1.79 -16.10 -3.35
C LEU A 129 1.98 -17.39 -2.53
N MET A 130 3.15 -17.55 -1.95
CA MET A 130 3.40 -18.63 -0.99
C MET A 130 2.77 -18.29 0.36
N GLU A 131 2.30 -19.31 1.09
CA GLU A 131 1.73 -19.13 2.42
C GLU A 131 2.73 -18.46 3.36
N GLY A 132 2.28 -17.42 4.07
CA GLY A 132 3.11 -16.67 5.02
C GLY A 132 4.03 -15.62 4.38
N THR A 133 4.06 -15.51 3.05
CA THR A 133 4.81 -14.47 2.35
C THR A 133 4.22 -13.09 2.60
N ARG A 134 5.07 -12.14 2.98
CA ARG A 134 4.73 -10.71 2.97
C ARG A 134 4.96 -10.14 1.59
N PHE A 135 4.14 -9.18 1.18
CA PHE A 135 4.32 -8.53 -0.11
C PHE A 135 4.06 -7.02 -0.08
N ILE A 136 4.60 -6.34 -1.08
CA ILE A 136 4.35 -4.94 -1.42
C ILE A 136 3.77 -4.93 -2.83
N ALA A 137 2.55 -4.42 -2.99
CA ALA A 137 1.92 -4.26 -4.30
C ALA A 137 1.92 -2.80 -4.74
N PHE A 138 2.27 -2.54 -6.00
CA PHE A 138 2.08 -1.22 -6.61
C PHE A 138 0.87 -1.29 -7.52
N VAL A 139 -0.25 -0.73 -7.08
CA VAL A 139 -1.55 -0.87 -7.75
C VAL A 139 -1.81 0.36 -8.61
N PRO A 140 -1.87 0.25 -9.95
CA PRO A 140 -2.31 1.38 -10.76
C PRO A 140 -3.73 1.81 -10.37
N THR A 141 -3.97 3.13 -10.37
CA THR A 141 -5.33 3.64 -10.12
C THR A 141 -6.33 3.11 -11.15
N ASN A 142 -7.61 3.05 -10.75
CA ASN A 142 -8.69 2.71 -11.68
C ASN A 142 -8.65 3.58 -12.95
N ASP A 143 -8.39 4.87 -12.83
CA ASP A 143 -8.29 5.78 -13.99
C ASP A 143 -7.09 5.44 -14.88
N ALA A 144 -5.92 5.14 -14.30
CA ALA A 144 -4.76 4.69 -15.07
C ALA A 144 -5.06 3.43 -15.89
N ILE A 145 -5.75 2.45 -15.30
CA ILE A 145 -6.15 1.22 -15.99
C ILE A 145 -7.20 1.51 -17.06
N LYS A 146 -8.25 2.25 -16.72
CA LYS A 146 -9.34 2.58 -17.65
C LYS A 146 -8.83 3.30 -18.90
N ASN A 147 -7.95 4.28 -18.72
CA ASN A 147 -7.42 5.08 -19.81
C ASN A 147 -6.41 4.33 -20.70
N ASN A 148 -5.81 3.26 -20.18
CA ASN A 148 -4.72 2.54 -20.86
C ASN A 148 -4.98 1.03 -20.99
N LEU A 149 -6.24 0.58 -20.89
CA LEU A 149 -6.56 -0.86 -20.93
C LEU A 149 -5.99 -1.55 -22.17
N SER A 150 -6.03 -0.89 -23.33
CA SER A 150 -5.52 -1.43 -24.58
C SER A 150 -4.00 -1.63 -24.62
N SER A 151 -3.23 -0.96 -23.76
CA SER A 151 -1.78 -1.15 -23.67
C SER A 151 -1.39 -2.26 -22.69
N ILE A 152 -2.31 -2.71 -21.83
CA ILE A 152 -2.03 -3.79 -20.88
C ILE A 152 -1.77 -5.12 -21.63
N PRO A 153 -0.63 -5.78 -21.39
CA PRO A 153 -0.35 -7.07 -22.00
C PRO A 153 -1.44 -8.11 -21.71
N GLY A 154 -2.02 -8.68 -22.78
CA GLY A 154 -3.05 -9.71 -22.65
C GLY A 154 -4.46 -9.18 -22.34
N SER A 155 -4.71 -7.86 -22.42
CA SER A 155 -6.05 -7.29 -22.20
C SER A 155 -7.03 -7.48 -23.36
N THR A 156 -6.58 -7.97 -24.53
CA THR A 156 -7.45 -8.13 -25.70
C THR A 156 -8.65 -9.03 -25.38
N GLY A 157 -9.84 -8.47 -25.55
CA GLY A 157 -11.11 -9.11 -25.18
C GLY A 157 -11.75 -8.54 -23.91
N LEU A 158 -11.07 -7.64 -23.20
CA LEU A 158 -11.61 -6.89 -22.06
C LEU A 158 -12.09 -5.49 -22.46
N SER A 159 -13.04 -4.97 -21.69
CA SER A 159 -13.49 -3.58 -21.77
C SER A 159 -13.94 -3.08 -20.40
N VAL A 160 -13.76 -1.79 -20.13
CA VAL A 160 -14.35 -1.12 -18.95
C VAL A 160 -15.66 -0.47 -19.36
N ALA A 161 -16.74 -0.83 -18.69
CA ALA A 161 -18.06 -0.26 -18.92
C ALA A 161 -18.18 1.17 -18.35
N ALA A 162 -19.26 1.86 -18.68
CA ALA A 162 -19.48 3.24 -18.25
C ALA A 162 -19.55 3.40 -16.72
N ASP A 163 -20.05 2.37 -16.02
CA ASP A 163 -20.12 2.29 -14.56
C ASP A 163 -18.79 1.92 -13.88
N GLY A 164 -17.71 1.78 -14.66
CA GLY A 164 -16.38 1.43 -14.16
C GLY A 164 -16.13 -0.06 -14.01
N THR A 165 -17.09 -0.93 -14.33
CA THR A 165 -16.93 -2.39 -14.21
C THR A 165 -16.08 -2.99 -15.32
N LEU A 166 -15.24 -3.98 -15.00
CA LEU A 166 -14.43 -4.71 -15.99
C LEU A 166 -15.22 -5.90 -16.57
N SER A 167 -15.40 -5.91 -17.88
CA SER A 167 -16.14 -6.95 -18.59
C SER A 167 -15.29 -7.64 -19.66
N GLY A 168 -15.84 -8.68 -20.28
CA GLY A 168 -15.17 -9.45 -21.33
C GLY A 168 -14.51 -10.74 -20.86
N SER A 169 -13.93 -11.45 -21.83
CA SER A 169 -13.33 -12.78 -21.67
C SER A 169 -11.99 -12.85 -22.38
N LEU A 170 -11.04 -13.57 -21.78
CA LEU A 170 -9.69 -13.75 -22.31
C LEU A 170 -9.52 -15.13 -22.92
N SER A 171 -8.77 -15.20 -24.01
CA SER A 171 -8.19 -16.47 -24.47
C SER A 171 -7.14 -16.97 -23.47
N SER A 172 -6.80 -18.26 -23.49
CA SER A 172 -5.76 -18.82 -22.62
C SER A 172 -4.40 -18.11 -22.79
N THR A 173 -4.06 -17.72 -24.02
CA THR A 173 -2.84 -16.97 -24.33
C THR A 173 -2.84 -15.59 -23.69
N ASN A 174 -3.97 -14.86 -23.80
CA ASN A 174 -4.10 -13.53 -23.22
C ASN A 174 -4.09 -13.58 -21.70
N LYS A 175 -4.76 -14.59 -21.12
CA LYS A 175 -4.74 -14.85 -19.68
C LYS A 175 -3.32 -15.05 -19.14
N ALA A 176 -2.50 -15.86 -19.82
CA ALA A 176 -1.11 -16.08 -19.44
C ALA A 176 -0.24 -14.81 -19.52
N LYS A 177 -0.41 -14.01 -20.57
CA LYS A 177 0.29 -12.72 -20.72
C LYS A 177 -0.08 -11.73 -19.61
N LEU A 178 -1.39 -11.59 -19.34
CA LEU A 178 -1.89 -10.72 -18.29
C LEU A 178 -1.39 -11.17 -16.92
N ALA A 179 -1.41 -12.48 -16.64
CA ALA A 179 -0.91 -13.04 -15.38
C ALA A 179 0.57 -12.71 -15.14
N ASN A 180 1.44 -12.89 -16.15
CA ASN A 180 2.87 -12.57 -16.03
C ASN A 180 3.13 -11.07 -15.83
N TRP A 181 2.36 -10.22 -16.49
CA TRP A 181 2.46 -8.77 -16.31
C TRP A 181 2.01 -8.35 -14.90
N LEU A 182 0.85 -8.83 -14.42
CA LEU A 182 0.31 -8.51 -13.10
C LEU A 182 1.23 -8.96 -11.95
N ARG A 183 1.85 -10.14 -12.05
CA ARG A 183 2.81 -10.62 -11.03
C ARG A 183 4.03 -9.71 -10.88
N SER A 184 4.36 -8.91 -11.90
CA SER A 184 5.48 -7.96 -11.84
C SER A 184 5.23 -6.76 -10.92
N TYR A 185 3.98 -6.54 -10.50
CA TYR A 185 3.62 -5.44 -9.59
C TYR A 185 3.80 -5.78 -8.11
N PHE A 186 4.28 -6.99 -7.80
CA PHE A 186 4.43 -7.49 -6.45
C PHE A 186 5.91 -7.71 -6.13
N ILE A 187 6.40 -7.04 -5.08
CA ILE A 187 7.64 -7.42 -4.39
C ILE A 187 7.23 -8.38 -3.27
N THR A 188 7.86 -9.55 -3.19
CA THR A 188 7.52 -10.58 -2.21
C THR A 188 8.72 -10.94 -1.33
N SER A 189 8.47 -11.27 -0.06
CA SER A 189 9.50 -11.52 0.95
C SER A 189 10.25 -12.85 0.79
N ASP A 190 9.73 -13.74 -0.04
CA ASP A 190 10.37 -15.01 -0.37
C ASP A 190 11.42 -14.86 -1.49
N LEU A 191 11.24 -13.86 -2.37
CA LEU A 191 12.21 -13.48 -3.41
C LEU A 191 13.15 -12.37 -2.95
N ASN A 192 12.73 -11.54 -2.00
CA ASN A 192 13.45 -10.33 -1.60
C ASN A 192 13.51 -10.18 -0.09
N THR A 193 14.57 -9.56 0.41
CA THR A 193 14.67 -9.20 1.84
C THR A 193 14.23 -7.75 2.04
N PHE A 194 13.21 -7.56 2.88
CA PHE A 194 12.80 -6.25 3.39
C PHE A 194 12.20 -6.40 4.78
N ASN A 195 12.41 -5.40 5.63
CA ASN A 195 11.94 -5.34 7.01
C ASN A 195 11.01 -4.13 7.26
N VAL A 196 10.79 -3.32 6.22
CA VAL A 196 9.96 -2.12 6.25
C VAL A 196 9.13 -2.07 4.95
N TYR A 197 7.96 -1.43 4.98
CA TYR A 197 7.21 -1.05 3.78
C TYR A 197 7.68 0.31 3.28
N PRO A 198 7.65 0.55 1.96
CA PRO A 198 8.24 1.76 1.44
C PRO A 198 7.36 2.98 1.74
N TYR A 199 8.03 4.06 2.08
CA TYR A 199 7.49 5.41 2.20
C TYR A 199 8.64 6.39 1.97
N PRO A 200 8.37 7.67 1.67
CA PRO A 200 9.44 8.65 1.50
C PRO A 200 10.37 8.69 2.72
N GLY A 201 11.65 8.39 2.54
CA GLY A 201 12.64 8.32 3.62
C GLY A 201 12.69 7.01 4.41
N SER A 202 11.97 5.97 3.97
CA SER A 202 12.06 4.61 4.56
C SER A 202 13.42 3.95 4.32
N GLY A 203 14.15 4.38 3.28
CA GLY A 203 15.40 3.76 2.86
C GLY A 203 15.23 2.45 2.09
N LEU A 204 13.99 1.96 1.89
CA LEU A 204 13.72 0.84 1.01
C LEU A 204 13.70 1.32 -0.45
N ALA A 205 14.81 1.10 -1.15
CA ALA A 205 14.96 1.42 -2.58
C ALA A 205 15.88 0.40 -3.26
N GLY A 206 15.78 0.29 -4.58
CA GLY A 206 16.60 -0.63 -5.37
C GLY A 206 15.77 -1.45 -6.34
N THR A 207 16.37 -2.53 -6.84
CA THR A 207 15.75 -3.46 -7.77
C THR A 207 15.33 -4.72 -7.05
N PHE A 208 14.10 -5.15 -7.27
CA PHE A 208 13.47 -6.29 -6.63
C PHE A 208 13.03 -7.33 -7.65
N ASP A 209 13.26 -8.59 -7.32
CA ASP A 209 12.76 -9.72 -8.09
C ASP A 209 11.25 -9.88 -7.88
N THR A 210 10.55 -10.31 -8.93
CA THR A 210 9.10 -10.53 -8.91
C THR A 210 8.80 -11.90 -9.50
N TYR A 211 7.61 -12.44 -9.26
CA TYR A 211 7.13 -13.64 -9.96
C TYR A 211 6.69 -13.38 -11.41
N GLY A 212 6.78 -12.14 -11.86
CA GLY A 212 6.33 -11.72 -13.18
C GLY A 212 7.42 -11.78 -14.24
N SER A 213 7.15 -11.10 -15.35
CA SER A 213 8.10 -10.98 -16.46
C SER A 213 9.15 -9.89 -16.23
N ASN A 214 8.90 -8.95 -15.30
CA ASN A 214 9.76 -7.79 -15.07
C ASN A 214 10.20 -7.72 -13.60
N LYS A 215 11.43 -7.29 -13.38
CA LYS A 215 11.86 -6.80 -12.06
C LYS A 215 11.28 -5.43 -11.80
N LEU A 216 11.03 -5.11 -10.54
CA LEU A 216 10.50 -3.82 -10.13
C LEU A 216 11.60 -2.99 -9.49
N LYS A 217 11.81 -1.77 -9.98
CA LYS A 217 12.73 -0.81 -9.37
C LYS A 217 11.94 0.20 -8.56
N LEU A 218 12.29 0.32 -7.29
CA LEU A 218 11.74 1.28 -6.35
C LEU A 218 12.74 2.41 -6.12
N ILE A 219 12.25 3.64 -6.17
CA ILE A 219 13.04 4.85 -6.05
C ILE A 219 12.49 5.67 -4.90
N ASP A 220 13.31 5.86 -3.87
CA ASP A 220 13.06 6.73 -2.72
C ASP A 220 14.08 7.86 -2.74
N ALA A 221 13.62 9.08 -3.05
CA ALA A 221 14.45 10.28 -3.02
C ALA A 221 14.47 10.96 -1.64
N GLY A 222 13.86 10.34 -0.62
CA GLY A 222 13.80 10.83 0.74
C GLY A 222 12.55 11.64 1.06
N GLN A 223 12.45 12.07 2.31
CA GLN A 223 11.29 12.80 2.85
C GLN A 223 10.95 14.04 1.99
N GLY A 224 9.66 14.20 1.67
CA GLY A 224 9.17 15.32 0.87
C GLY A 224 9.27 15.13 -0.65
N SER A 225 9.86 14.03 -1.10
CA SER A 225 9.85 13.61 -2.51
C SER A 225 8.87 12.47 -2.74
N PRO A 226 8.30 12.33 -3.96
CA PRO A 226 7.48 11.18 -4.27
C PRO A 226 8.29 9.88 -4.19
N LEU A 227 7.63 8.82 -3.74
CA LEU A 227 8.09 7.46 -3.99
C LEU A 227 7.73 7.11 -5.44
N SER A 228 8.65 6.49 -6.19
CA SER A 228 8.41 6.13 -7.59
C SER A 228 8.82 4.70 -7.90
N VAL A 229 8.19 4.12 -8.91
CA VAL A 229 8.45 2.76 -9.38
C VAL A 229 8.55 2.69 -10.89
N GLN A 230 9.28 1.71 -11.39
CA GLN A 230 9.36 1.39 -12.82
C GLN A 230 9.67 -0.10 -13.00
N PHE A 231 9.34 -0.68 -14.14
CA PHE A 231 10.00 -1.91 -14.55
C PHE A 231 11.46 -1.65 -14.92
N VAL A 232 12.34 -2.62 -14.63
CA VAL A 232 13.78 -2.48 -14.92
C VAL A 232 14.04 -2.52 -16.43
N ASP A 233 13.42 -3.47 -17.12
CA ASP A 233 13.54 -3.67 -18.56
C ASP A 233 12.27 -3.22 -19.30
N GLY A 234 11.48 -2.36 -18.66
CA GLY A 234 10.31 -1.76 -19.26
C GLY A 234 10.67 -0.67 -20.27
N THR A 235 9.63 -0.22 -20.94
CA THR A 235 9.60 0.86 -21.93
C THR A 235 9.34 2.23 -21.31
N GLU A 236 9.13 2.32 -19.98
CA GLU A 236 8.85 3.59 -19.33
C GLU A 236 10.05 4.54 -19.46
N THR A 237 9.82 5.74 -19.99
CA THR A 237 10.86 6.77 -20.11
C THR A 237 11.07 7.53 -18.81
N THR A 238 10.09 7.49 -17.90
CA THR A 238 10.12 8.11 -16.58
C THR A 238 9.50 7.19 -15.55
N PRO A 239 10.05 7.11 -14.31
CA PRO A 239 9.41 6.41 -13.22
C PRO A 239 7.99 6.90 -12.96
N VAL A 240 7.10 5.97 -12.61
CA VAL A 240 5.73 6.26 -12.22
C VAL A 240 5.68 6.55 -10.72
N ASN A 241 5.10 7.68 -10.34
CA ASN A 241 4.99 8.04 -8.93
C ASN A 241 3.86 7.27 -8.25
N VAL A 242 4.04 7.02 -6.96
CA VAL A 242 2.94 6.76 -6.03
C VAL A 242 2.07 8.01 -5.96
N VAL A 243 0.76 7.85 -5.80
CA VAL A 243 -0.17 8.98 -5.73
C VAL A 243 0.08 9.85 -4.51
N SER A 244 0.04 11.16 -4.70
CA SER A 244 0.21 12.15 -3.64
C SER A 244 -1.01 12.30 -2.71
N THR A 245 -2.20 11.87 -3.17
CA THR A 245 -3.48 11.97 -2.41
C THR A 245 -3.39 11.34 -1.01
N PHE A 246 -2.56 10.32 -0.86
CA PHE A 246 -2.35 9.61 0.40
C PHE A 246 -0.94 9.84 0.98
N HIS A 247 -0.35 11.00 0.66
CA HIS A 247 0.98 11.42 1.14
C HIS A 247 2.11 10.43 0.78
N TYR A 248 1.94 9.65 -0.30
CA TYR A 248 2.84 8.55 -0.68
C TYR A 248 3.00 7.45 0.38
N LEU A 249 2.10 7.41 1.38
CA LEU A 249 2.16 6.44 2.46
C LEU A 249 1.58 5.08 2.02
N PRO A 250 2.12 3.96 2.55
CA PRO A 250 1.60 2.65 2.25
C PRO A 250 0.27 2.41 2.97
N PHE A 251 -0.65 1.73 2.30
CA PHE A 251 -1.77 1.07 2.98
C PHE A 251 -1.29 -0.27 3.51
N ALA A 252 -0.92 -0.31 4.79
CA ALA A 252 -0.27 -1.45 5.42
C ALA A 252 -1.26 -2.35 6.17
N PHE A 253 -1.24 -3.64 5.85
CA PHE A 253 -2.06 -4.71 6.42
C PHE A 253 -1.17 -5.72 7.14
N LYS A 254 -1.78 -6.70 7.82
CA LYS A 254 -1.05 -7.75 8.55
C LYS A 254 -0.10 -8.59 7.68
N ASP A 255 -0.42 -8.78 6.40
CA ASP A 255 0.19 -9.69 5.43
C ASP A 255 0.92 -8.95 4.27
N GLY A 256 0.70 -7.65 4.10
CA GLY A 256 1.29 -6.90 3.00
C GLY A 256 0.98 -5.42 3.07
N CYS A 257 1.52 -4.66 2.14
CA CYS A 257 1.03 -3.31 1.87
C CYS A 257 0.82 -3.08 0.39
N PHE A 258 0.09 -2.03 0.06
CA PHE A 258 0.10 -1.51 -1.29
C PHE A 258 0.21 0.00 -1.34
N HIS A 259 0.67 0.47 -2.49
CA HIS A 259 0.59 1.85 -2.92
C HIS A 259 -0.30 1.96 -4.15
N LEU A 260 -1.00 3.08 -4.29
CA LEU A 260 -1.60 3.44 -5.58
C LEU A 260 -0.56 4.19 -6.41
N ILE A 261 -0.45 3.86 -7.70
CA ILE A 261 0.46 4.53 -8.64
C ILE A 261 -0.29 5.26 -9.75
N GLU A 262 0.27 6.37 -10.20
CA GLU A 262 -0.38 7.34 -11.10
C GLU A 262 -0.60 6.81 -12.53
N SER A 263 0.14 5.78 -12.94
CA SER A 263 0.10 5.21 -14.29
C SER A 263 0.37 3.71 -14.29
N LEU A 264 0.26 3.08 -15.46
CA LEU A 264 0.72 1.70 -15.67
C LEU A 264 2.24 1.63 -15.75
N LEU A 265 2.78 0.48 -15.35
CA LEU A 265 4.14 0.04 -15.67
C LEU A 265 4.12 -0.76 -16.97
N ASN A 266 5.06 -0.49 -17.87
CA ASN A 266 5.08 -1.02 -19.24
C ASN A 266 6.47 -1.46 -19.63
#